data_AF-A0A7X5D7V4-F1
#
_entry.id   AF-A0A7X5D7V4-F1
#
_cell.length_a   1.000
_cell.length_b   1.000
_cell.length_c   1.000
_cell.angle_alpha   90.00
_cell.angle_beta   90.00
_cell.angle_gamma   90.00
#
_symmetry.space_group_name_H-M   'P 1'
#
loop_
_entity.id
_entity.type
_entity.pdbx_description
1 polymer ?
#
loop_
_entity_poly.entity_id
_entity_poly.type
_entity_poly.pdbx_seq_one_letter_code
_entity_poly.pdbx_strand_id
1 'polypeptide(L)'
;MRGIRMENGRILYFGNLAGYVTGNKAVVDPIFSGDGLNRFLEKQKGIREVEWRDGVYDRLMNGQDDLAGGPVLKNIRIWQLKPAVDVHMKFISYDRMRERFGEPSPEDYQVVFDGEAETNNLEEIYDKFNMGLHPAGYTGHSLSMSDVIELYDGEGSEFHYVDERGFQTIAFGGPEPVQSPVMQL
;
A
#
# COMPACT_ATOMS: atom_id res chain seq x y z
N MET A 1 -28.44 7.72 16.55
CA MET A 1 -27.04 7.25 16.39
C MET A 1 -27.03 6.13 15.36
N ARG A 2 -26.27 6.27 14.27
CA ARG A 2 -26.11 5.18 13.29
C ARG A 2 -25.18 4.14 13.95
N GLY A 3 -25.63 2.90 14.08
CA GLY A 3 -24.93 1.83 14.81
C GLY A 3 -23.67 1.32 14.10
N ILE A 4 -23.69 0.07 13.64
CA ILE A 4 -22.60 -0.53 12.85
C ILE A 4 -22.95 -0.39 11.36
N ARG A 5 -21.98 0.04 10.55
CA ARG A 5 -22.17 0.23 9.10
C ARG A 5 -20.88 0.03 8.32
N MET A 6 -21.01 -0.22 7.02
CA MET A 6 -19.90 -0.29 6.07
C MET A 6 -20.04 0.80 5.01
N GLU A 7 -18.99 1.58 4.81
CA GLU A 7 -18.94 2.69 3.86
C GLU A 7 -17.56 2.69 3.20
N ASN A 8 -17.49 2.66 1.86
CA ASN A 8 -16.24 2.67 1.08
C ASN A 8 -15.19 1.65 1.56
N GLY A 9 -15.60 0.39 1.80
CA GLY A 9 -14.71 -0.66 2.29
C GLY A 9 -14.27 -0.50 3.76
N ARG A 10 -14.78 0.47 4.50
CA ARG A 10 -14.47 0.70 5.92
C ARG A 10 -15.60 0.21 6.81
N ILE A 11 -15.27 -0.35 7.97
CA ILE A 11 -16.22 -0.82 8.97
C ILE A 11 -16.27 0.22 10.09
N LEU A 12 -17.40 0.88 10.25
CA LEU A 12 -17.63 1.85 11.31
C LEU A 12 -18.46 1.24 12.44
N TYR A 13 -17.93 1.28 13.66
CA TYR A 13 -18.59 0.87 14.89
C TYR A 13 -18.92 2.11 15.73
N PHE A 14 -20.18 2.54 15.72
CA PHE A 14 -20.65 3.74 16.42
C PHE A 14 -19.86 5.02 16.09
N GLY A 15 -19.38 5.12 14.85
CA GLY A 15 -18.59 6.26 14.35
C GLY A 15 -17.08 6.07 14.41
N ASN A 16 -16.58 5.05 15.10
CA ASN A 16 -15.16 4.70 15.14
C ASN A 16 -14.80 3.73 14.01
N LEU A 17 -13.60 3.86 13.44
CA LEU A 17 -13.09 2.95 12.40
C LEU A 17 -12.63 1.64 13.02
N ALA A 18 -13.52 0.65 13.04
CA ALA A 18 -13.24 -0.64 13.66
C ALA A 18 -12.41 -1.57 12.77
N GLY A 19 -12.41 -1.34 11.47
CA GLY A 19 -11.73 -2.19 10.52
C GLY A 19 -12.00 -1.78 9.08
N TYR A 20 -11.58 -2.64 8.16
CA TYR A 20 -11.74 -2.47 6.72
C TYR A 20 -11.99 -3.82 6.05
N VAL A 21 -12.43 -3.77 4.80
CA VAL A 21 -12.67 -4.93 3.95
C VAL A 21 -11.74 -4.84 2.75
N THR A 22 -10.99 -5.91 2.52
CA THR A 22 -10.15 -6.11 1.34
C THR A 22 -10.62 -7.37 0.61
N GLY A 23 -11.03 -7.23 -0.64
CA GLY A 23 -11.71 -8.30 -1.39
C GLY A 23 -12.94 -8.83 -0.64
N ASN A 24 -12.88 -10.08 -0.19
CA ASN A 24 -13.93 -10.75 0.58
C ASN A 24 -13.59 -10.94 2.06
N LYS A 25 -12.54 -10.28 2.55
CA LYS A 25 -12.03 -10.44 3.91
C LYS A 25 -12.22 -9.15 4.69
N ALA A 26 -12.86 -9.25 5.85
CA ALA A 26 -12.87 -8.18 6.83
C ALA A 26 -11.70 -8.32 7.78
N VAL A 27 -10.97 -7.23 8.00
CA VAL A 27 -9.90 -7.14 8.99
C VAL A 27 -10.31 -6.12 10.03
N VAL A 28 -10.41 -6.56 11.29
CA VAL A 28 -11.08 -5.82 12.36
C VAL A 28 -10.23 -5.85 13.62
N ASP A 29 -10.19 -4.72 14.33
CA ASP A 29 -9.47 -4.65 15.60
C ASP A 29 -10.24 -5.39 16.71
N PRO A 30 -9.59 -6.31 17.46
CA PRO A 30 -10.18 -7.02 18.60
C PRO A 30 -10.81 -6.13 19.67
N ILE A 31 -10.38 -4.86 19.80
CA ILE A 31 -11.02 -3.89 20.72
C ILE A 31 -12.52 -3.70 20.44
N PHE A 32 -12.96 -3.91 19.19
CA PHE A 32 -14.37 -3.84 18.80
C PHE A 32 -15.07 -5.20 18.80
N SER A 33 -14.40 -6.27 19.24
CA SER A 33 -14.99 -7.61 19.28
C SER A 33 -16.21 -7.63 20.21
N GLY A 34 -17.35 -8.04 19.66
CA GLY A 34 -18.60 -8.09 20.38
C GLY A 34 -19.73 -8.64 19.52
N ASP A 35 -20.75 -9.21 20.17
CA ASP A 35 -21.86 -9.90 19.50
C ASP A 35 -22.53 -9.06 18.41
N GLY A 36 -22.60 -7.74 18.62
CA GLY A 36 -23.16 -6.80 17.66
C GLY A 36 -22.37 -6.76 16.35
N LEU A 37 -21.04 -6.62 16.44
CA LEU A 37 -20.15 -6.56 15.28
C LEU A 37 -20.04 -7.92 14.60
N ASN A 38 -19.93 -9.00 15.37
CA ASN A 38 -19.86 -10.36 14.84
C ASN A 38 -21.09 -10.67 13.97
N ARG A 39 -22.30 -10.46 14.53
CA ARG A 39 -23.56 -10.66 13.77
C ARG A 39 -23.71 -9.72 12.60
N PHE A 40 -23.14 -8.51 12.68
CA PHE A 40 -23.16 -7.58 11.57
C PHE A 40 -22.31 -8.10 10.41
N LEU A 41 -21.08 -8.57 10.68
CA LEU A 41 -20.15 -9.11 9.67
C LEU A 41 -20.68 -10.40 9.04
N GLU A 42 -21.23 -11.32 9.84
CA GLU A 42 -21.84 -12.58 9.35
C GLU A 42 -22.99 -12.35 8.36
N LYS A 43 -23.70 -11.22 8.47
CA LYS A 43 -24.82 -10.88 7.57
C LYS A 43 -24.36 -10.31 6.23
N GLN A 44 -23.09 -9.93 6.09
CA GLN A 44 -22.58 -9.32 4.87
C GLN A 44 -22.25 -10.40 3.84
N LYS A 45 -23.04 -10.46 2.76
CA LYS A 45 -22.85 -11.45 1.69
C LYS A 45 -21.49 -11.36 0.97
N GLY A 46 -20.83 -10.20 1.05
CA GLY A 46 -19.50 -9.98 0.46
C GLY A 46 -18.33 -10.46 1.33
N ILE A 47 -18.56 -10.75 2.62
CA ILE A 47 -17.51 -11.16 3.55
C ILE A 47 -17.54 -12.68 3.69
N ARG A 48 -16.41 -13.33 3.40
CA ARG A 48 -16.20 -14.78 3.56
C ARG A 48 -15.25 -15.11 4.72
N GLU A 49 -14.39 -14.17 5.07
CA GLU A 49 -13.40 -14.33 6.13
C GLU A 49 -13.39 -13.08 7.02
N VAL A 50 -13.23 -13.30 8.33
CA VAL A 50 -13.00 -12.23 9.31
C VAL A 50 -11.68 -12.51 10.01
N GLU A 51 -10.72 -11.61 9.86
CA GLU A 51 -9.46 -11.60 10.61
C GLU A 51 -9.56 -10.57 11.73
N TRP A 52 -9.31 -11.04 12.95
CA TRP A 52 -9.14 -10.18 14.11
C TRP A 52 -7.67 -9.92 14.30
N ARG A 53 -7.26 -8.66 14.17
CA ARG A 53 -5.84 -8.29 14.26
C ARG A 53 -5.65 -7.03 15.09
N ASP A 54 -4.75 -7.13 16.07
CA ASP A 54 -4.39 -6.03 16.95
C ASP A 54 -3.77 -4.85 16.18
N GLY A 55 -4.08 -3.63 16.62
CA GLY A 55 -3.49 -2.39 16.09
C GLY A 55 -4.13 -1.87 14.79
N VAL A 56 -5.19 -2.53 14.30
CA VAL A 56 -5.96 -2.06 13.14
C VAL A 56 -6.58 -0.68 13.41
N TYR A 57 -7.09 -0.47 14.63
CA TYR A 57 -7.67 0.81 15.03
C TYR A 57 -6.63 1.93 15.01
N ASP A 58 -5.48 1.71 15.65
CA ASP A 58 -4.40 2.69 15.73
C ASP A 58 -3.88 3.05 14.33
N ARG A 59 -3.69 2.04 13.48
CA ARG A 59 -3.27 2.24 12.08
C ARG A 59 -4.27 3.09 11.30
N LEU A 60 -5.57 2.79 11.41
CA LEU A 60 -6.62 3.56 10.73
C LEU A 60 -6.75 4.98 11.29
N MET A 61 -6.47 5.18 12.58
CA MET A 61 -6.46 6.50 13.20
C MET A 61 -5.25 7.34 12.80
N ASN A 62 -4.07 6.73 12.60
CA ASN A 62 -2.86 7.44 12.22
C ASN A 62 -2.83 7.81 10.73
N GLY A 63 -3.49 7.04 9.85
CA GLY A 63 -3.70 7.39 8.44
C GLY A 63 -4.74 8.49 8.21
N GLN A 64 -4.84 9.46 9.14
CA GLN A 64 -6.00 10.32 9.33
C GLN A 64 -6.31 11.28 8.15
N ASP A 65 -5.31 11.63 7.34
CA ASP A 65 -5.50 12.54 6.19
C ASP A 65 -6.31 11.90 5.06
N ASP A 66 -6.35 10.56 4.95
CA ASP A 66 -7.17 9.82 3.99
C ASP A 66 -8.63 9.60 4.48
N LEU A 67 -8.99 10.07 5.67
CA LEU A 67 -10.24 9.69 6.33
C LEU A 67 -11.49 10.47 5.90
N ALA A 68 -11.34 11.60 5.21
CA ALA A 68 -12.47 12.35 4.65
C ALA A 68 -12.97 11.75 3.31
N GLY A 69 -13.34 10.45 3.33
CA GLY A 69 -13.88 9.77 2.15
C GLY A 69 -12.85 9.26 1.13
N GLY A 70 -11.56 9.23 1.49
CA GLY A 70 -10.49 8.68 0.67
C GLY A 70 -10.54 7.14 0.52
N PRO A 71 -9.66 6.56 -0.31
CA PRO A 71 -9.56 5.12 -0.52
C PRO A 71 -9.21 4.37 0.77
N VAL A 72 -9.45 3.05 0.80
CA VAL A 72 -8.98 2.19 1.90
C VAL A 72 -7.45 2.14 1.85
N LEU A 73 -6.79 2.09 3.02
CA LEU A 73 -5.34 1.89 3.07
C LEU A 73 -4.97 0.59 2.36
N LYS A 74 -4.08 0.69 1.39
CA LYS A 74 -3.53 -0.43 0.65
C LYS A 74 -2.45 -1.12 1.49
N ASN A 75 -2.11 -2.34 1.10
CA ASN A 75 -0.85 -2.94 1.50
C ASN A 75 0.28 -2.34 0.68
N ILE A 76 1.50 -2.48 1.19
CA ILE A 76 2.71 -1.98 0.55
C ILE A 76 3.73 -3.11 0.42
N ARG A 77 4.37 -3.16 -0.74
CA ARG A 77 5.56 -3.98 -0.96
C ARG A 77 6.67 -3.10 -1.50
N ILE A 78 7.87 -3.25 -0.93
CA ILE A 78 9.06 -2.51 -1.37
C ILE A 78 9.97 -3.46 -2.15
N TRP A 79 10.29 -3.05 -3.36
CA TRP A 79 11.12 -3.78 -4.29
C TRP A 79 12.44 -3.03 -4.48
N GLN A 80 13.56 -3.73 -4.30
CA GLN A 80 14.90 -3.19 -4.53
C GLN A 80 15.66 -4.08 -5.51
N LEU A 81 16.50 -3.47 -6.34
CA LEU A 81 17.34 -4.22 -7.28
C LEU A 81 18.21 -5.24 -6.53
N LYS A 82 18.26 -6.48 -7.05
CA LYS A 82 19.09 -7.54 -6.47
C LYS A 82 20.56 -7.12 -6.44
N PRO A 83 21.38 -7.62 -5.51
CA PRO A 83 22.81 -7.29 -5.49
C PRO A 83 23.56 -7.67 -6.76
N ALA A 84 23.07 -8.68 -7.50
CA ALA A 84 23.73 -9.26 -8.68
C ALA A 84 23.42 -8.56 -10.01
N VAL A 85 22.53 -7.56 -10.05
CA VAL A 85 22.26 -6.80 -11.28
C VAL A 85 23.44 -5.92 -11.67
N ASP A 86 23.43 -5.39 -12.89
CA ASP A 86 24.42 -4.36 -13.28
C ASP A 86 24.32 -3.15 -12.33
N VAL A 87 25.45 -2.77 -11.72
CA VAL A 87 25.52 -1.64 -10.80
C VAL A 87 25.04 -0.32 -11.44
N HIS A 88 25.14 -0.19 -12.77
CA HIS A 88 24.68 0.99 -13.50
C HIS A 88 23.15 1.11 -13.60
N MET A 89 22.40 0.08 -13.19
CA MET A 89 20.94 0.13 -13.04
C MET A 89 20.52 0.83 -11.74
N LYS A 90 21.44 1.00 -10.78
CA LYS A 90 21.13 1.55 -9.46
C LYS A 90 21.21 3.06 -9.45
N PHE A 91 20.31 3.70 -8.70
CA PHE A 91 20.29 5.14 -8.47
C PHE A 91 20.20 5.98 -9.76
N ILE A 92 19.45 5.50 -10.75
CA ILE A 92 19.18 6.22 -11.99
C ILE A 92 17.69 6.59 -12.10
N SER A 93 17.41 7.61 -12.91
CA SER A 93 16.04 7.97 -13.25
C SER A 93 15.35 6.91 -14.08
N TYR A 94 14.00 6.93 -14.09
CA TYR A 94 13.22 6.00 -14.90
C TYR A 94 13.56 6.13 -16.39
N ASP A 95 13.70 7.36 -16.90
CA ASP A 95 14.09 7.60 -18.30
C ASP A 95 15.44 6.97 -18.66
N ARG A 96 16.44 7.06 -17.76
CA ARG A 96 17.75 6.44 -17.97
C ARG A 96 17.68 4.92 -17.87
N MET A 97 16.84 4.39 -16.99
CA MET A 97 16.59 2.96 -16.87
C MET A 97 16.05 2.42 -18.20
N ARG A 98 15.01 3.07 -18.75
CA ARG A 98 14.43 2.71 -20.05
C ARG A 98 15.41 2.83 -21.21
N GLU A 99 16.14 3.93 -21.30
CA GLU A 99 17.08 4.19 -22.40
C GLU A 99 18.20 3.15 -22.46
N ARG A 100 18.71 2.70 -21.30
CA ARG A 100 19.91 1.85 -21.22
C ARG A 100 19.61 0.37 -21.03
N PHE A 101 18.53 0.04 -20.32
CA PHE A 101 18.22 -1.32 -19.88
C PHE A 101 16.80 -1.77 -20.28
N GLY A 102 15.96 -0.86 -20.78
CA GLY A 102 14.55 -1.14 -21.06
C GLY A 102 13.66 -0.94 -19.82
N GLU A 103 12.43 -1.45 -19.87
CA GLU A 103 11.50 -1.36 -18.74
C GLU A 103 12.05 -2.11 -17.52
N PRO A 104 11.86 -1.57 -16.28
CA PRO A 104 12.14 -2.31 -15.06
C PRO A 104 11.39 -3.65 -15.03
N SER A 105 12.13 -4.73 -14.85
CA SER A 105 11.58 -6.09 -14.78
C SER A 105 11.56 -6.59 -13.35
N PRO A 106 10.45 -7.13 -12.82
CA PRO A 106 10.40 -7.74 -11.48
C PRO A 106 11.47 -8.81 -11.24
N GLU A 107 11.97 -9.48 -12.29
CA GLU A 107 13.01 -10.49 -12.18
C GLU A 107 14.36 -9.93 -11.69
N ASP A 108 14.62 -8.64 -11.91
CA ASP A 108 15.83 -7.95 -11.45
C ASP A 108 15.73 -7.48 -9.99
N TYR A 109 14.55 -7.58 -9.40
CA TYR A 109 14.24 -7.04 -8.08
C TYR A 109 14.00 -8.14 -7.05
N GLN A 110 14.23 -7.80 -5.79
CA GLN A 110 13.83 -8.58 -4.63
C GLN A 110 12.87 -7.77 -3.77
N VAL A 111 11.94 -8.49 -3.15
CA VAL A 111 11.03 -7.92 -2.15
C VAL A 111 11.79 -7.80 -0.84
N VAL A 112 11.95 -6.58 -0.35
CA VAL A 112 12.64 -6.32 0.92
C VAL A 112 11.68 -6.03 2.07
N PHE A 113 10.41 -5.78 1.75
CA PHE A 113 9.33 -5.61 2.70
C PHE A 113 7.98 -5.90 2.03
N ASP A 114 7.09 -6.56 2.77
CA ASP A 114 5.70 -6.79 2.39
C ASP A 114 4.84 -6.68 3.66
N GLY A 115 3.90 -5.74 3.66
CA GLY A 115 3.10 -5.45 4.84
C GLY A 115 2.05 -4.39 4.58
N GLU A 116 1.55 -3.80 5.64
CA GLU A 116 0.44 -2.85 5.56
C GLU A 116 0.95 -1.42 5.51
N ALA A 117 0.35 -0.61 4.64
CA ALA A 117 0.66 0.81 4.62
C ALA A 117 -0.08 1.52 5.76
N GLU A 118 0.58 2.53 6.34
CA GLU A 118 -0.05 3.48 7.27
C GLU A 118 -0.70 4.66 6.53
N THR A 119 -0.34 4.87 5.26
CA THR A 119 -0.79 5.94 4.38
C THR A 119 -0.71 5.45 2.93
N ASN A 120 -1.60 5.92 2.05
CA ASN A 120 -1.48 5.69 0.61
C ASN A 120 -0.64 6.78 -0.10
N ASN A 121 -0.20 7.80 0.63
CA ASN A 121 0.60 8.90 0.09
C ASN A 121 2.05 8.46 -0.16
N LEU A 122 2.45 8.43 -1.44
CA LEU A 122 3.80 8.00 -1.85
C LEU A 122 4.92 8.86 -1.24
N GLU A 123 4.69 10.16 -1.06
CA GLU A 123 5.70 11.06 -0.47
C GLU A 123 5.92 10.72 1.02
N GLU A 124 4.85 10.53 1.78
CA GLU A 124 4.95 10.13 3.20
C GLU A 124 5.58 8.74 3.37
N ILE A 125 5.22 7.80 2.49
CA ILE A 125 5.87 6.49 2.41
C ILE A 125 7.37 6.69 2.16
N TYR A 126 7.73 7.47 1.14
CA TYR A 126 9.13 7.68 0.79
C TYR A 126 9.90 8.31 1.95
N ASP A 127 9.40 9.38 2.56
CA ASP A 127 10.04 10.06 3.68
C ASP A 127 10.31 9.09 4.83
N LYS A 128 9.32 8.27 5.20
CA LYS A 128 9.46 7.29 6.28
C LYS A 128 10.54 6.25 5.99
N PHE A 129 10.49 5.63 4.82
CA PHE A 129 11.43 4.55 4.46
C PHE A 129 12.83 5.09 4.09
N ASN A 130 12.93 6.31 3.59
CA ASN A 130 14.20 6.99 3.31
C ASN A 130 14.92 7.36 4.61
N MET A 131 14.19 7.91 5.60
CA MET A 131 14.73 8.30 6.91
C MET A 131 15.13 7.12 7.81
N GLY A 132 14.94 5.88 7.37
CA GLY A 132 15.30 4.69 8.14
C GLY A 132 14.26 4.31 9.20
N LEU A 133 13.04 4.87 9.15
CA LEU A 133 11.93 4.51 10.04
C LEU A 133 11.27 3.20 9.56
N HIS A 134 12.09 2.15 9.51
CA HIS A 134 11.73 0.88 8.88
C HIS A 134 10.82 0.04 9.77
N PRO A 135 9.71 -0.49 9.23
CA PRO A 135 8.87 -1.43 9.96
C PRO A 135 9.59 -2.77 10.21
N ALA A 136 9.08 -3.54 11.16
CA ALA A 136 9.59 -4.88 11.44
C ALA A 136 9.52 -5.76 10.18
N GLY A 137 10.60 -6.49 9.89
CA GLY A 137 10.70 -7.33 8.69
C GLY A 137 11.25 -6.62 7.45
N TYR A 138 11.54 -5.32 7.52
CA TYR A 138 12.29 -4.63 6.47
C TYR A 138 13.75 -5.13 6.41
N THR A 139 14.19 -5.58 5.23
CA THR A 139 15.53 -6.18 5.03
C THR A 139 16.42 -5.40 4.06
N GLY A 140 15.89 -4.32 3.49
CA GLY A 140 16.52 -3.54 2.44
C GLY A 140 17.35 -2.36 2.93
N HIS A 141 17.79 -1.52 2.00
CA HIS A 141 18.35 -0.20 2.30
C HIS A 141 17.26 0.86 2.40
N SER A 142 17.59 2.06 2.90
CA SER A 142 16.71 3.23 2.80
C SER A 142 16.21 3.42 1.37
N LEU A 143 14.93 3.77 1.23
CA LEU A 143 14.30 3.92 -0.08
C LEU A 143 15.00 5.01 -0.91
N SER A 144 15.24 4.73 -2.18
CA SER A 144 16.06 5.57 -3.06
C SER A 144 15.67 5.40 -4.53
N MET A 145 16.23 6.25 -5.40
CA MET A 145 16.06 6.09 -6.85
C MET A 145 16.34 4.65 -7.30
N SER A 146 15.59 4.16 -8.27
CA SER A 146 15.59 2.76 -8.79
C SER A 146 14.85 1.72 -7.95
N ASP A 147 14.41 2.05 -6.74
CA ASP A 147 13.48 1.22 -5.99
C ASP A 147 12.06 1.34 -6.56
N VAL A 148 11.21 0.34 -6.29
CA VAL A 148 9.80 0.36 -6.68
C VAL A 148 8.92 0.18 -5.45
N ILE A 149 7.96 1.08 -5.27
CA ILE A 149 6.88 0.98 -4.29
C ILE A 149 5.69 0.33 -4.99
N GLU A 150 5.21 -0.79 -4.47
CA GLU A 150 3.95 -1.38 -4.87
C GLU A 150 2.89 -1.08 -3.82
N LEU A 151 1.80 -0.44 -4.22
CA LEU A 151 0.59 -0.32 -3.42
C LEU A 151 -0.46 -1.30 -3.95
N TYR A 152 -0.91 -2.23 -3.12
CA TYR A 152 -1.77 -3.32 -3.56
C TYR A 152 -2.91 -3.65 -2.59
N ASP A 153 -3.98 -4.21 -3.13
CA ASP A 153 -5.13 -4.71 -2.38
C ASP A 153 -5.78 -5.90 -3.12
N GLY A 154 -7.03 -6.24 -2.76
CA GLY A 154 -7.76 -7.33 -3.41
C GLY A 154 -8.21 -7.03 -4.85
N GLU A 155 -8.12 -5.78 -5.31
CA GLU A 155 -8.50 -5.35 -6.67
C GLU A 155 -7.30 -5.31 -7.62
N GLY A 156 -6.09 -5.07 -7.11
CA GLY A 156 -4.86 -5.14 -7.92
C GLY A 156 -3.65 -4.49 -7.26
N SER A 157 -2.61 -4.27 -8.06
CA SER A 157 -1.36 -3.63 -7.69
C SER A 157 -1.08 -2.41 -8.56
N GLU A 158 -0.59 -1.34 -7.94
CA GLU A 158 -0.04 -0.15 -8.60
C GLU A 158 1.45 -0.05 -8.25
N PHE A 159 2.29 0.14 -9.27
CA PHE A 159 3.75 0.15 -9.10
C PHE A 159 4.31 1.52 -9.42
N HIS A 160 5.15 2.02 -8.51
CA HIS A 160 5.72 3.36 -8.55
C HIS A 160 7.24 3.28 -8.45
N TYR A 161 7.92 3.54 -9.55
CA TYR A 161 9.36 3.70 -9.60
C TYR A 161 9.77 4.99 -8.89
N VAL A 162 10.70 4.89 -7.94
CA VAL A 162 11.27 6.06 -7.26
C VAL A 162 12.26 6.74 -8.22
N ASP A 163 11.94 7.98 -8.60
CA ASP A 163 12.67 8.73 -9.61
C ASP A 163 13.44 9.92 -8.99
N GLU A 164 14.20 10.65 -9.81
CA GLU A 164 14.93 11.85 -9.37
C GLU A 164 13.98 12.93 -8.82
N ARG A 165 12.74 12.97 -9.33
CA ARG A 165 11.69 13.92 -8.94
C ARG A 165 10.37 13.19 -8.76
N GLY A 166 10.13 12.70 -7.54
CA GLY A 166 8.90 11.99 -7.19
C GLY A 166 8.88 10.56 -7.73
N PHE A 167 7.76 10.16 -8.34
CA PHE A 167 7.49 8.77 -8.70
C PHE A 167 6.95 8.64 -10.13
N GLN A 168 7.34 7.56 -10.81
CA GLN A 168 6.78 7.18 -12.10
C GLN A 168 5.92 5.93 -11.96
N THR A 169 4.69 5.98 -12.46
CA THR A 169 3.81 4.81 -12.47
C THR A 169 4.22 3.88 -13.62
N ILE A 170 4.48 2.61 -13.31
CA ILE A 170 5.04 1.62 -14.24
C ILE A 170 4.20 0.34 -14.29
N ALA A 171 4.33 -0.45 -15.37
CA ALA A 171 3.61 -1.71 -15.51
C ALA A 171 4.14 -2.81 -14.57
N PHE A 172 5.47 -2.94 -14.47
CA PHE A 172 6.20 -3.82 -13.55
C PHE A 172 5.59 -5.23 -13.36
N GLY A 173 5.41 -5.97 -14.45
CA GLY A 173 4.81 -7.32 -14.43
C GLY A 173 3.28 -7.35 -14.29
N GLY A 174 2.63 -6.20 -14.11
CA GLY A 174 1.18 -5.99 -14.20
C GLY A 174 0.73 -5.47 -15.58
N PRO A 175 -0.56 -5.16 -15.75
CA PRO A 175 -1.09 -4.54 -16.96
C PRO A 175 -0.48 -3.13 -17.18
N GLU A 176 -0.41 -2.67 -18.44
CA GLU A 176 0.14 -1.35 -18.73
C GLU A 176 -0.61 -0.23 -17.99
N PRO A 177 0.10 0.72 -17.36
CA PRO A 177 -0.54 1.78 -16.59
C PRO A 177 -1.32 2.73 -17.50
N VAL A 178 -2.49 3.17 -17.05
CA VAL A 178 -3.26 4.20 -17.73
C VAL A 178 -2.55 5.54 -17.53
N GLN A 179 -1.89 6.03 -18.58
CA GLN A 179 -1.20 7.33 -18.53
C GLN A 179 -2.20 8.45 -18.26
N SER A 180 -2.11 9.07 -17.08
CA SER A 180 -2.80 10.33 -16.79
C SER A 180 -1.94 11.50 -17.27
N PRO A 181 -2.51 12.51 -17.95
CA PRO A 181 -1.71 13.62 -18.47
C PRO A 181 -1.08 14.41 -17.32
N VAL A 182 0.24 14.52 -17.35
CA VAL A 182 1.02 15.40 -16.46
C VAL A 182 0.52 16.83 -16.64
N MET A 183 -0.11 17.42 -15.61
CA MET A 183 -0.27 18.87 -15.55
C MET A 183 1.10 19.48 -15.27
N GLN A 184 1.72 20.03 -16.31
CA GLN A 184 2.84 20.95 -16.18
C GLN A 184 2.34 22.22 -15.49
N LEU A 185 2.91 22.54 -14.33
CA LEU A 185 2.84 23.87 -13.71
C LEU A 185 3.82 24.81 -14.40
#